data_AF-A0AAD8XTK4-F1
#
_entry.id   AF-A0AAD8XTK4-F1
#
_cell.length_a   1.000
_cell.length_b   1.000
_cell.length_c   1.000
_cell.angle_alpha   90.00
_cell.angle_beta   90.00
_cell.angle_gamma   90.00
#
_symmetry.space_group_name_H-M   'P 1'
#
loop_
_entity.id
_entity.type
_entity.pdbx_description
1 polymer ?
#
loop_
_entity_poly.entity_id
_entity_poly.type
_entity_poly.pdbx_seq_one_letter_code
_entity_poly.pdbx_strand_id
1 'polypeptide(L)'
;MMALFALATHFLMLTSLKNSLMQLLLPQAAAFLINHRYGCHYSPPRSLAALRATSTLDDPNIQHINQLLMDKKQELLDGLLDDPCKLSEQSPLSIVAADNDLRDAYLTTEQRVYETLLSSRLDLPFLNRAIVGPSEIEGAGRGLFATEDIKEGDVITCYPGDALLCELPSTDEGGEGDPFDLEDDENEAVDEVVLWGRHVPKGDRWDDDTVFDGSKSSPPLTSYAVTMSDVYSVMGHPSLDDNPAYIGHFANDGAGHLAYEMPDSPRNIEASLELGLDTESSEFGVEDNIAAYVLKSFDVANAMHQPVDDDEFHMVTVAIRDIKKGEEILVTYGPDYWISDYAGHIADAEDDS
;
A
#
# COMPACT_ATOMS: atom_id res chain seq x y z
N MET A 1 37.62 -30.42 9.70
CA MET A 1 36.43 -31.23 10.06
C MET A 1 35.47 -30.48 10.97
N MET A 2 35.89 -29.97 12.14
CA MET A 2 34.96 -29.27 13.05
C MET A 2 34.30 -28.00 12.47
N ALA A 3 35.03 -27.20 11.66
CA ALA A 3 34.46 -26.02 11.01
C ALA A 3 33.40 -26.36 9.94
N LEU A 4 33.59 -27.47 9.20
CA LEU A 4 32.60 -27.96 8.23
C LEU A 4 31.33 -28.49 8.92
N PHE A 5 31.49 -29.11 10.10
CA PHE A 5 30.37 -29.61 10.88
C PHE A 5 29.53 -28.47 11.46
N ALA A 6 30.18 -27.40 11.93
CA ALA A 6 29.50 -26.22 12.45
C ALA A 6 28.68 -25.49 11.37
N LEU A 7 29.24 -25.34 10.16
CA LEU A 7 28.54 -24.76 9.00
C LEU A 7 27.32 -25.60 8.59
N ALA A 8 27.46 -26.93 8.57
CA ALA A 8 26.35 -27.82 8.23
C ALA A 8 25.21 -27.77 9.26
N THR A 9 25.52 -27.73 10.57
CA THR A 9 24.48 -27.58 11.60
C THR A 9 23.80 -26.21 11.60
N HIS A 10 24.53 -25.15 11.25
CA HIS A 10 23.95 -23.81 11.15
C HIS A 10 23.01 -23.70 9.95
N PHE A 11 23.40 -24.27 8.81
CA PHE A 11 22.56 -24.36 7.61
C PHE A 11 21.29 -25.17 7.88
N LEU A 12 21.42 -26.34 8.53
CA LEU A 12 20.27 -27.19 8.90
C LEU A 12 19.29 -26.49 9.87
N MET A 13 19.79 -25.71 10.83
CA MET A 13 18.93 -24.91 11.72
C MET A 13 18.18 -23.82 10.96
N LEU A 14 18.82 -23.11 10.04
CA LEU A 14 18.18 -22.05 9.26
C LEU A 14 17.10 -22.63 8.33
N THR A 15 17.36 -23.77 7.67
CA THR A 15 16.33 -24.46 6.88
C THR A 15 15.19 -25.00 7.74
N SER A 16 15.48 -25.51 8.94
CA SER A 16 14.43 -25.98 9.86
C SER A 16 13.57 -24.83 10.39
N LEU A 17 14.17 -23.67 10.66
CA LEU A 17 13.45 -22.48 11.10
C LEU A 17 12.60 -21.90 9.96
N LYS A 18 13.14 -21.82 8.74
CA LYS A 18 12.39 -21.41 7.53
C LYS A 18 11.21 -22.35 7.30
N ASN A 19 11.40 -23.67 7.38
CA ASN A 19 10.32 -24.65 7.20
C ASN A 19 9.26 -24.61 8.32
N SER A 20 9.65 -24.40 9.59
CA SER A 20 8.69 -24.23 10.68
C SER A 20 7.92 -22.92 10.59
N LEU A 21 8.56 -21.83 10.14
CA LEU A 21 7.89 -20.55 9.89
C LEU A 21 6.91 -20.67 8.72
N MET A 22 7.31 -21.35 7.63
CA MET A 22 6.44 -21.66 6.48
C MET A 22 5.23 -22.51 6.88
N GLN A 23 5.42 -23.56 7.68
CA GLN A 23 4.31 -24.40 8.15
C GLN A 23 3.35 -23.66 9.09
N LEU A 24 3.79 -22.60 9.76
CA LEU A 24 2.93 -21.76 10.59
C LEU A 24 2.19 -20.70 9.76
N LEU A 25 2.87 -20.12 8.76
CA LEU A 25 2.37 -19.02 7.95
C LEU A 25 1.46 -19.51 6.81
N LEU A 26 1.74 -20.63 6.14
CA LEU A 26 0.95 -21.09 5.00
C LEU A 26 -0.53 -21.35 5.35
N PRO A 27 -0.88 -22.07 6.43
CA PRO A 27 -2.28 -22.31 6.77
C PRO A 27 -2.99 -21.04 7.25
N GLN A 28 -2.26 -20.09 7.86
CA GLN A 28 -2.83 -18.82 8.33
C GLN A 28 -3.02 -17.84 7.17
N ALA A 29 -2.07 -17.75 6.25
CA ALA A 29 -2.19 -16.96 5.03
C ALA A 29 -3.28 -17.53 4.11
N ALA A 30 -3.32 -18.85 3.90
CA ALA A 30 -4.37 -19.49 3.09
C ALA A 30 -5.77 -19.37 3.72
N ALA A 31 -5.91 -19.59 5.04
CA ALA A 31 -7.20 -19.43 5.73
C ALA A 31 -7.65 -17.96 5.85
N PHE A 32 -6.70 -17.01 5.77
CA PHE A 32 -6.97 -15.58 5.74
C PHE A 32 -7.43 -15.13 4.35
N LEU A 33 -6.73 -15.57 3.28
CA LEU A 33 -7.11 -15.33 1.88
C LEU A 33 -8.48 -15.91 1.52
N ILE A 34 -8.90 -17.03 2.15
CA ILE A 34 -10.22 -17.66 1.91
C ILE A 34 -11.38 -16.89 2.59
N ASN A 35 -11.12 -16.11 3.64
CA ASN A 35 -12.18 -15.42 4.41
C ASN A 35 -12.40 -13.93 4.03
N HIS A 36 -11.64 -13.38 3.08
CA HIS A 36 -11.75 -11.98 2.62
C HIS A 36 -12.03 -11.91 1.12
N ARG A 37 -13.17 -12.48 0.72
CA ARG A 37 -13.57 -12.58 -0.69
C ARG A 37 -14.33 -11.35 -1.23
N TYR A 38 -14.48 -10.29 -0.44
CA TYR A 38 -15.33 -9.15 -0.78
C TYR A 38 -14.74 -7.85 -0.17
N GLY A 39 -14.34 -6.91 -1.04
CA GLY A 39 -13.66 -5.65 -0.71
C GLY A 39 -12.14 -5.69 -0.95
N CYS A 40 -11.66 -5.19 -2.09
CA CYS A 40 -10.26 -5.30 -2.53
C CYS A 40 -9.32 -4.27 -1.86
N HIS A 41 -9.05 -4.39 -0.56
CA HIS A 41 -8.07 -3.53 0.11
C HIS A 41 -7.19 -4.32 1.10
N TYR A 42 -5.92 -4.55 0.73
CA TYR A 42 -4.95 -5.21 1.59
C TYR A 42 -4.48 -4.25 2.70
N SER A 43 -4.92 -4.51 3.92
CA SER A 43 -4.19 -4.06 5.12
C SER A 43 -3.34 -5.23 5.63
N PRO A 44 -2.02 -5.07 5.81
CA PRO A 44 -1.20 -6.15 6.35
C PRO A 44 -1.75 -6.58 7.72
N PRO A 45 -1.85 -7.89 8.00
CA PRO A 45 -2.42 -8.36 9.25
C PRO A 45 -1.66 -7.77 10.43
N ARG A 46 -2.38 -7.06 11.32
CA ARG A 46 -1.84 -6.35 12.50
C ARG A 46 -0.87 -7.20 13.33
N SER A 47 -0.98 -8.54 13.30
CA SER A 47 -0.10 -9.46 14.03
C SER A 47 1.34 -9.57 13.49
N LEU A 48 1.55 -9.50 12.17
CA LEU A 48 2.89 -9.53 11.56
C LEU A 48 3.56 -8.16 11.61
N ALA A 49 2.77 -7.09 11.40
CA ALA A 49 3.22 -5.72 11.63
C ALA A 49 3.63 -5.51 13.10
N ALA A 50 2.84 -6.00 14.06
CA ALA A 50 3.15 -5.88 15.49
C ALA A 50 4.47 -6.56 15.91
N LEU A 51 4.89 -7.64 15.23
CA LEU A 51 6.14 -8.33 15.55
C LEU A 51 7.40 -7.55 15.10
N ARG A 52 7.29 -6.62 14.15
CA ARG A 52 8.40 -5.79 13.67
C ARG A 52 8.28 -4.31 14.08
N ALA A 53 7.08 -3.81 14.34
CA ALA A 53 6.81 -2.41 14.68
C ALA A 53 7.44 -1.93 16.01
N THR A 54 7.78 -2.84 16.93
CA THR A 54 8.36 -2.45 18.23
C THR A 54 9.71 -1.72 18.12
N SER A 55 10.43 -1.87 17.00
CA SER A 55 11.72 -1.20 16.77
C SER A 55 11.58 0.21 16.18
N THR A 56 10.47 0.53 15.52
CA THR A 56 10.40 1.76 14.69
C THR A 56 10.06 2.99 15.52
N LEU A 57 9.35 2.85 16.64
CA LEU A 57 9.01 3.98 17.54
C LEU A 57 10.22 4.67 18.18
N ASP A 58 11.37 4.01 18.18
CA ASP A 58 12.63 4.56 18.70
C ASP A 58 13.40 5.39 17.66
N ASP A 59 12.97 5.45 16.39
CA ASP A 59 13.59 6.31 15.38
C ASP A 59 13.29 7.79 15.72
N PRO A 60 14.33 8.62 15.95
CA PRO A 60 14.15 10.05 16.24
C PRO A 60 13.43 10.81 15.11
N ASN A 61 13.52 10.35 13.86
CA ASN A 61 12.80 10.93 12.73
C ASN A 61 11.31 10.62 12.81
N ILE A 62 10.91 9.39 13.20
CA ILE A 62 9.48 9.05 13.42
C ILE A 62 8.92 9.93 14.53
N GLN A 63 9.65 10.08 15.63
CA GLN A 63 9.23 10.94 16.75
C GLN A 63 9.07 12.40 16.32
N HIS A 64 9.99 12.89 15.48
CA HIS A 64 9.90 14.25 14.95
C HIS A 64 8.71 14.43 14.00
N ILE A 65 8.46 13.49 13.09
CA ILE A 65 7.29 13.51 12.19
C ILE A 65 6.01 13.50 13.02
N ASN A 66 5.89 12.60 14.00
CA ASN A 66 4.71 12.52 14.86
C ASN A 66 4.50 13.85 15.63
N GLN A 67 5.55 14.43 16.20
CA GLN A 67 5.43 15.74 16.86
C GLN A 67 4.92 16.82 15.90
N LEU A 68 5.43 16.88 14.67
CA LEU A 68 4.95 17.83 13.66
C LEU A 68 3.47 17.61 13.31
N LEU A 69 3.02 16.35 13.25
CA LEU A 69 1.62 16.01 13.00
C LEU A 69 0.73 16.45 14.16
N MET A 70 1.15 16.20 15.40
CA MET A 70 0.39 16.62 16.58
C MET A 70 0.33 18.13 16.71
N ASP A 71 1.43 18.83 16.42
CA ASP A 71 1.47 20.30 16.39
C ASP A 71 0.52 20.84 15.30
N LYS A 72 0.54 20.24 14.10
CA LYS A 72 -0.34 20.65 13.00
C LYS A 72 -1.81 20.34 13.29
N LYS A 73 -2.11 19.19 13.90
CA LYS A 73 -3.45 18.83 14.38
C LYS A 73 -3.97 19.88 15.35
N GLN A 74 -3.16 20.26 16.34
CA GLN A 74 -3.53 21.27 17.32
C GLN A 74 -3.71 22.65 16.66
N GLU A 75 -2.84 23.04 15.72
CA GLU A 75 -2.97 24.27 14.94
C GLU A 75 -4.31 24.32 14.18
N LEU A 76 -4.70 23.22 13.53
CA LEU A 76 -5.97 23.12 12.80
C LEU A 76 -7.16 23.24 13.76
N LEU A 77 -7.11 22.57 14.91
CA LEU A 77 -8.17 22.62 15.92
C LEU A 77 -8.31 24.00 16.56
N ASP A 78 -7.19 24.65 16.89
CA ASP A 78 -7.20 26.00 17.45
C ASP A 78 -7.66 27.03 16.41
N GLY A 79 -7.25 26.86 15.15
CA GLY A 79 -7.66 27.70 14.03
C GLY A 79 -9.17 27.75 13.82
N LEU A 80 -9.89 26.66 14.16
CA LEU A 80 -11.36 26.60 14.10
C LEU A 80 -12.05 27.45 15.17
N LEU A 81 -11.42 27.64 16.33
CA LEU A 81 -11.96 28.50 17.40
C LEU A 81 -11.93 29.97 16.96
N ASP A 82 -10.93 30.33 16.15
CA ASP A 82 -10.77 31.68 15.60
C ASP A 82 -11.61 31.90 14.34
N ASP A 83 -11.55 30.96 13.39
CA ASP A 83 -12.22 31.05 12.09
C ASP A 83 -12.48 29.66 11.47
N PRO A 84 -13.73 29.16 11.53
CA PRO A 84 -14.09 27.87 10.93
C PRO A 84 -13.77 27.72 9.44
N CYS A 85 -13.64 28.83 8.70
CA CYS A 85 -13.34 28.79 7.27
C CYS A 85 -11.90 28.31 7.00
N LYS A 86 -10.96 28.53 7.92
CA LYS A 86 -9.54 28.20 7.74
C LYS A 86 -9.28 26.70 7.55
N LEU A 87 -10.08 25.85 8.21
CA LEU A 87 -9.98 24.40 7.99
C LEU A 87 -10.44 24.05 6.58
N SER A 88 -11.59 24.60 6.15
CA SER A 88 -12.15 24.36 4.81
C SER A 88 -11.19 24.79 3.69
N GLU A 89 -10.40 25.84 3.92
CA GLU A 89 -9.36 26.29 2.99
C GLU A 89 -8.18 25.31 2.85
N GLN A 90 -7.90 24.53 3.90
CA GLN A 90 -6.82 23.54 3.95
C GLN A 90 -7.27 22.11 3.63
N SER A 91 -8.55 21.79 3.83
CA SER A 91 -9.08 20.45 3.59
C SER A 91 -9.01 20.03 2.12
N PRO A 92 -8.80 18.73 1.84
CA PRO A 92 -8.84 18.22 0.49
C PRO A 92 -10.26 18.30 -0.09
N LEU A 93 -10.34 18.43 -1.41
CA LEU A 93 -11.61 18.61 -2.13
C LEU A 93 -11.72 17.65 -3.31
N SER A 94 -12.93 17.15 -3.54
CA SER A 94 -13.29 16.51 -4.81
C SER A 94 -13.34 17.56 -5.92
N ILE A 95 -13.09 17.13 -7.16
CA ILE A 95 -13.34 17.96 -8.34
C ILE A 95 -14.83 18.07 -8.67
N VAL A 96 -15.64 17.11 -8.19
CA VAL A 96 -17.09 17.09 -8.30
C VAL A 96 -17.69 17.89 -7.14
N ALA A 97 -18.46 18.93 -7.47
CA ALA A 97 -19.01 19.84 -6.45
C ALA A 97 -20.01 19.12 -5.51
N ALA A 98 -20.79 18.18 -6.04
CA ALA A 98 -21.79 17.44 -5.27
C ALA A 98 -21.16 16.63 -4.13
N ASP A 99 -20.01 16.00 -4.35
CA ASP A 99 -19.31 15.25 -3.32
C ASP A 99 -18.84 16.15 -2.18
N ASN A 100 -18.42 17.38 -2.50
CA ASN A 100 -18.02 18.34 -1.48
C ASN A 100 -19.22 18.80 -0.64
N ASP A 101 -20.38 19.00 -1.27
CA ASP A 101 -21.63 19.34 -0.56
C ASP A 101 -22.07 18.18 0.36
N LEU A 102 -21.99 16.93 -0.10
CA LEU A 102 -22.26 15.74 0.69
C LEU A 102 -21.29 15.62 1.87
N ARG A 103 -19.99 15.69 1.59
CA ARG A 103 -18.94 15.69 2.63
C ARG A 103 -19.16 16.78 3.65
N ASP A 104 -19.54 17.98 3.21
CA ASP A 104 -19.78 19.09 4.12
C ASP A 104 -20.95 18.83 5.08
N ALA A 105 -21.95 18.05 4.64
CA ALA A 105 -23.11 17.69 5.45
C ALA A 105 -22.82 16.60 6.50
N TYR A 106 -21.93 15.65 6.21
CA TYR A 106 -21.70 14.46 7.05
C TYR A 106 -20.39 14.49 7.85
N LEU A 107 -19.34 15.15 7.36
CA LEU A 107 -18.03 15.09 8.01
C LEU A 107 -17.99 15.91 9.30
N THR A 108 -17.60 15.23 10.36
CA THR A 108 -17.22 15.88 11.61
C THR A 108 -15.95 16.72 11.44
N THR A 109 -15.77 17.68 12.34
CA THR A 109 -14.54 18.47 12.43
C THR A 109 -13.29 17.60 12.54
N GLU A 110 -13.34 16.54 13.35
CA GLU A 110 -12.19 15.65 13.58
C GLU A 110 -11.81 14.90 12.30
N GLN A 111 -12.80 14.39 11.55
CA GLN A 111 -12.56 13.74 10.25
C GLN A 111 -11.96 14.72 9.24
N ARG A 112 -12.44 15.98 9.17
CA ARG A 112 -11.83 16.99 8.28
C ARG A 112 -10.38 17.27 8.64
N VAL A 113 -10.05 17.34 9.95
CA VAL A 113 -8.66 17.49 10.40
C VAL A 113 -7.85 16.26 9.99
N TYR A 114 -8.38 15.05 10.16
CA TYR A 114 -7.75 13.80 9.76
C TYR A 114 -7.44 13.76 8.25
N GLU A 115 -8.44 14.00 7.40
CA GLU A 115 -8.25 14.09 5.94
C GLU A 115 -7.25 15.19 5.54
N THR A 116 -7.26 16.33 6.24
CA THR A 116 -6.31 17.43 5.99
C THR A 116 -4.88 17.00 6.33
N LEU A 117 -4.69 16.24 7.40
CA LEU A 117 -3.38 15.70 7.76
C LEU A 117 -2.95 14.65 6.73
N LEU A 118 -3.76 13.62 6.48
CA LEU A 118 -3.46 12.56 5.49
C LEU A 118 -3.05 13.12 4.12
N SER A 119 -3.76 14.15 3.66
CA SER A 119 -3.51 14.77 2.35
C SER A 119 -2.46 15.89 2.36
N SER A 120 -1.72 16.08 3.45
CA SER A 120 -0.71 17.14 3.55
C SER A 120 0.71 16.64 3.27
N ARG A 121 1.53 17.52 2.67
CA ARG A 121 2.98 17.37 2.59
C ARG A 121 3.65 18.29 3.63
N LEU A 122 4.26 17.70 4.65
CA LEU A 122 5.03 18.40 5.68
C LEU A 122 6.40 18.86 5.14
N ASP A 123 6.96 19.91 5.73
CA ASP A 123 8.34 20.31 5.46
C ASP A 123 9.31 19.42 6.26
N LEU A 124 9.82 18.37 5.61
CA LEU A 124 10.68 17.36 6.22
C LEU A 124 12.08 17.37 5.57
N PRO A 125 12.89 18.42 5.74
CA PRO A 125 14.18 18.57 5.05
C PRO A 125 15.21 17.50 5.43
N PHE A 126 14.97 16.74 6.50
CA PHE A 126 15.79 15.61 6.92
C PHE A 126 15.47 14.31 6.16
N LEU A 127 14.32 14.21 5.50
CA LEU A 127 13.95 13.06 4.66
C LEU A 127 14.34 13.28 3.20
N ASN A 128 15.66 13.36 2.95
CA ASN A 128 16.23 13.41 1.60
C ASN A 128 17.13 12.19 1.33
N ARG A 129 16.59 11.00 1.64
CA ARG A 129 17.33 9.73 1.66
C ARG A 129 17.06 8.85 0.45
N ALA A 130 16.17 9.29 -0.44
CA ALA A 130 15.80 8.57 -1.64
C ALA A 130 15.70 9.49 -2.86
N ILE A 131 15.81 8.91 -4.05
CA ILE A 131 15.66 9.58 -5.33
C ILE A 131 14.92 8.66 -6.30
N VAL A 132 14.14 9.23 -7.23
CA VAL A 132 13.49 8.46 -8.28
C VAL A 132 14.43 8.29 -9.48
N GLY A 133 14.48 7.08 -10.02
CA GLY A 133 15.25 6.74 -11.22
C GLY A 133 14.58 5.64 -12.04
N PRO A 134 15.16 5.19 -13.16
CA PRO A 134 14.71 3.99 -13.87
C PRO A 134 14.87 2.74 -12.99
N SER A 135 13.84 1.92 -12.85
CA SER A 135 13.87 0.68 -12.04
C SER A 135 14.84 -0.35 -12.62
N GLU A 136 15.43 -1.18 -11.75
CA GLU A 136 16.19 -2.36 -12.15
C GLU A 136 15.28 -3.55 -12.52
N ILE A 137 14.00 -3.49 -12.16
CA ILE A 137 12.98 -4.48 -12.52
C ILE A 137 12.53 -4.24 -13.96
N GLU A 138 12.63 -5.29 -14.79
CA GLU A 138 12.22 -5.24 -16.19
C GLU A 138 10.74 -4.87 -16.32
N GLY A 139 10.45 -3.78 -17.04
CA GLY A 139 9.08 -3.32 -17.29
C GLY A 139 8.46 -2.44 -16.19
N ALA A 140 9.06 -2.34 -14.99
CA ALA A 140 8.50 -1.55 -13.88
C ALA A 140 8.59 -0.02 -14.09
N GLY A 141 9.36 0.43 -15.07
CA GLY A 141 9.49 1.85 -15.41
C GLY A 141 10.39 2.61 -14.43
N ARG A 142 9.80 3.31 -13.47
CA ARG A 142 10.52 4.13 -12.46
C ARG A 142 10.59 3.37 -11.14
N GLY A 143 11.63 3.63 -10.36
CA GLY A 143 11.84 3.05 -9.05
C GLY A 143 12.45 4.06 -8.08
N LEU A 144 12.40 3.72 -6.79
CA LEU A 144 12.94 4.53 -5.70
C LEU A 144 14.31 3.99 -5.29
N PHE A 145 15.32 4.85 -5.14
CA PHE A 145 16.71 4.43 -4.86
C PHE A 145 17.27 5.16 -3.65
N ALA A 146 18.02 4.45 -2.80
CA ALA A 146 18.66 5.05 -1.63
C ALA A 146 19.80 5.99 -2.02
N THR A 147 19.84 7.21 -1.49
CA THR A 147 20.91 8.20 -1.76
C THR A 147 22.11 8.05 -0.82
N GLU A 148 21.96 7.26 0.24
CA GLU A 148 22.94 6.93 1.26
C GLU A 148 22.69 5.53 1.86
N ASP A 149 23.56 5.08 2.77
CA ASP A 149 23.30 3.85 3.53
C ASP A 149 22.17 4.12 4.55
N ILE A 150 21.19 3.22 4.62
CA ILE A 150 20.01 3.33 5.50
C ILE A 150 20.00 2.12 6.44
N LYS A 151 19.69 2.35 7.72
CA LYS A 151 19.64 1.28 8.72
C LYS A 151 18.26 0.65 8.81
N GLU A 152 18.23 -0.63 9.15
CA GLU A 152 16.97 -1.28 9.54
C GLU A 152 16.25 -0.44 10.61
N GLY A 153 14.95 -0.20 10.40
CA GLY A 153 14.10 0.61 11.26
C GLY A 153 14.09 2.10 10.93
N ASP A 154 15.00 2.58 10.09
CA ASP A 154 15.04 4.00 9.71
C ASP A 154 13.90 4.37 8.74
N VAL A 155 13.35 5.58 8.90
CA VAL A 155 12.49 6.20 7.87
C VAL A 155 13.30 6.60 6.65
N ILE A 156 12.75 6.28 5.48
CA ILE A 156 13.30 6.58 4.17
C ILE A 156 12.63 7.83 3.59
N THR A 157 11.30 7.81 3.48
CA THR A 157 10.44 8.84 2.86
C THR A 157 9.00 8.63 3.34
N CYS A 158 8.08 9.55 3.07
CA CYS A 158 6.65 9.38 3.28
C CYS A 158 5.95 8.86 2.01
N TYR A 159 4.86 8.12 2.22
CA TYR A 159 3.90 7.89 1.14
C TYR A 159 3.00 9.13 1.04
N PRO A 160 2.87 9.75 -0.14
CA PRO A 160 2.02 10.94 -0.28
C PRO A 160 0.53 10.61 -0.29
N GLY A 161 -0.26 11.45 0.37
CA GLY A 161 -1.69 11.59 0.14
C GLY A 161 -1.98 12.72 -0.86
N ASP A 162 -1.50 12.59 -2.09
CA ASP A 162 -1.81 13.61 -3.11
C ASP A 162 -3.29 13.60 -3.47
N ALA A 163 -3.86 12.40 -3.51
CA ALA A 163 -5.30 12.18 -3.45
C ALA A 163 -5.64 11.19 -2.32
N LEU A 164 -6.87 11.25 -1.83
CA LEU A 164 -7.47 10.27 -0.93
C LEU A 164 -8.62 9.60 -1.66
N LEU A 165 -8.73 8.28 -1.54
CA LEU A 165 -9.93 7.54 -1.86
C LEU A 165 -10.70 7.34 -0.55
N CYS A 166 -11.94 7.80 -0.50
CA CYS A 166 -12.78 7.76 0.69
C CYS A 166 -14.06 6.98 0.36
N GLU A 167 -14.35 5.96 1.17
CA GLU A 167 -15.62 5.23 1.10
C GLU A 167 -16.68 6.03 1.87
N LEU A 168 -17.70 6.52 1.17
CA LEU A 168 -18.85 7.13 1.83
C LEU A 168 -19.84 6.05 2.27
N PRO A 169 -20.49 6.21 3.45
CA PRO A 169 -21.56 5.32 3.84
C PRO A 169 -22.68 5.37 2.79
N SER A 170 -23.17 4.20 2.35
CA SER A 170 -24.27 4.11 1.40
C SER A 170 -25.46 4.93 1.90
N THR A 171 -25.94 5.86 1.07
CA THR A 171 -27.10 6.71 1.43
C THR A 171 -28.44 6.01 1.17
N ASP A 172 -28.41 4.76 0.68
CA ASP A 172 -29.56 3.89 0.45
C ASP A 172 -30.14 3.34 1.77
N GLU A 173 -30.37 4.23 2.73
CA GLU A 173 -31.29 3.98 3.84
C GLU A 173 -32.73 3.93 3.30
N GLY A 174 -33.16 2.78 2.77
CA GLY A 174 -34.59 2.44 2.82
C GLY A 174 -35.28 2.00 1.55
N GLY A 175 -34.65 1.20 0.72
CA GLY A 175 -35.42 0.19 0.00
C GLY A 175 -35.84 -0.89 1.00
N GLU A 176 -37.14 -1.11 1.24
CA GLU A 176 -37.63 -2.37 1.82
C GLU A 176 -37.37 -3.50 0.80
N GLY A 177 -36.10 -3.85 0.58
CA GLY A 177 -35.68 -4.99 -0.21
C GLY A 177 -36.14 -6.26 0.50
N ASP A 178 -36.71 -7.20 -0.27
CA ASP A 178 -37.22 -8.47 0.26
C ASP A 178 -36.06 -9.23 0.95
N PRO A 179 -36.13 -9.50 2.26
CA PRO A 179 -35.05 -10.17 3.00
C PRO A 179 -34.80 -11.63 2.58
N PHE A 180 -35.40 -12.08 1.48
CA PHE A 180 -35.31 -13.43 0.95
C PHE A 180 -34.73 -13.54 -0.46
N ASP A 181 -34.32 -12.43 -1.11
CA ASP A 181 -33.54 -12.53 -2.34
C ASP A 181 -32.07 -12.81 -2.01
N LEU A 182 -31.78 -14.09 -1.74
CA LEU A 182 -30.44 -14.60 -1.44
C LEU A 182 -29.60 -14.86 -2.70
N GLU A 183 -30.13 -14.55 -3.88
CA GLU A 183 -29.44 -14.76 -5.17
C GLU A 183 -28.89 -13.47 -5.79
N ASP A 184 -29.24 -12.30 -5.23
CA ASP A 184 -28.61 -11.03 -5.55
C ASP A 184 -27.49 -10.79 -4.54
N ASP A 185 -26.32 -11.37 -4.83
CA ASP A 185 -24.99 -11.03 -4.29
C ASP A 185 -24.63 -9.60 -4.80
N GLU A 186 -25.57 -8.66 -4.65
CA GLU A 186 -25.50 -7.27 -5.07
C GLU A 186 -24.39 -6.62 -4.25
N ASN A 187 -23.25 -6.41 -4.93
CA ASN A 187 -22.26 -5.42 -4.55
C ASN A 187 -23.02 -4.12 -4.26
N GLU A 188 -23.32 -3.87 -2.99
CA GLU A 188 -23.82 -2.59 -2.53
C GLU A 188 -22.76 -1.58 -2.97
N ALA A 189 -23.09 -0.82 -4.02
CA ALA A 189 -22.13 0.08 -4.65
C ALA A 189 -21.75 1.11 -3.59
N VAL A 190 -20.56 0.95 -3.01
CA VAL A 190 -20.00 1.96 -2.12
C VAL A 190 -19.67 3.17 -2.98
N ASP A 191 -20.23 4.32 -2.61
CA ASP A 191 -19.92 5.57 -3.27
C ASP A 191 -18.49 5.96 -2.87
N GLU A 192 -17.53 5.67 -3.75
CA GLU A 192 -16.14 6.07 -3.58
C GLU A 192 -15.95 7.51 -4.06
N VAL A 193 -15.27 8.32 -3.24
CA VAL A 193 -14.99 9.72 -3.56
C VAL A 193 -13.50 9.98 -3.57
N VAL A 194 -13.03 10.67 -4.61
CA VAL A 194 -11.63 11.09 -4.75
C VAL A 194 -11.42 12.51 -4.24
N LEU A 195 -10.53 12.68 -3.26
CA LEU A 195 -10.24 13.96 -2.61
C LEU A 195 -8.82 14.41 -2.88
N TRP A 196 -8.66 15.57 -3.51
CA TRP A 196 -7.33 16.08 -3.86
C TRP A 196 -6.77 17.00 -2.78
N GLY A 197 -5.54 16.70 -2.36
CA GLY A 197 -4.75 17.55 -1.47
C GLY A 197 -4.61 18.98 -2.01
N ARG A 198 -4.56 19.97 -1.11
CA ARG A 198 -4.47 21.38 -1.51
C ARG A 198 -3.18 21.73 -2.22
N HIS A 199 -2.10 21.00 -1.95
CA HIS A 199 -0.81 21.15 -2.63
C HIS A 199 -0.83 20.66 -4.08
N VAL A 200 -1.78 19.81 -4.47
CA VAL A 200 -1.86 19.30 -5.85
C VAL A 200 -2.39 20.39 -6.79
N PRO A 201 -1.60 20.79 -7.81
CA PRO A 201 -2.02 21.79 -8.79
C PRO A 201 -3.32 21.38 -9.49
N LYS A 202 -4.21 22.33 -9.75
CA LYS A 202 -5.51 22.04 -10.39
C LYS A 202 -5.41 21.34 -11.75
N GLY A 203 -4.32 21.57 -12.48
CA GLY A 203 -4.08 20.94 -13.78
C GLY A 203 -3.63 19.47 -13.69
N ASP A 204 -3.20 19.04 -12.51
CA ASP A 204 -2.73 17.67 -12.24
C ASP A 204 -3.80 16.84 -11.51
N ARG A 205 -5.00 17.39 -11.27
CA ARG A 205 -6.11 16.66 -10.65
C ARG A 205 -6.86 15.92 -11.76
N TRP A 206 -6.79 14.59 -11.71
CA TRP A 206 -7.45 13.71 -12.66
C TRP A 206 -8.96 13.65 -12.38
N ASP A 207 -9.73 13.42 -13.44
CA ASP A 207 -11.14 13.04 -13.32
C ASP A 207 -11.28 11.60 -12.85
N ASP A 208 -12.48 11.26 -12.37
CA ASP A 208 -12.76 9.96 -11.76
C ASP A 208 -12.46 8.82 -12.75
N ASP A 209 -12.90 8.94 -14.00
CA ASP A 209 -12.57 7.98 -15.07
C ASP A 209 -11.05 7.73 -15.16
N THR A 210 -10.23 8.79 -15.15
CA THR A 210 -8.77 8.63 -15.22
C THR A 210 -8.17 8.11 -13.91
N VAL A 211 -8.81 8.38 -12.75
CA VAL A 211 -8.36 7.85 -11.46
C VAL A 211 -8.56 6.34 -11.40
N PHE A 212 -9.72 5.83 -11.84
CA PHE A 212 -10.10 4.42 -11.73
C PHE A 212 -9.69 3.57 -12.93
N ASP A 213 -9.85 4.08 -14.14
CA ASP A 213 -9.58 3.33 -15.39
C ASP A 213 -8.22 3.69 -16.00
N GLY A 214 -7.63 4.81 -15.57
CA GLY A 214 -6.39 5.30 -16.13
C GLY A 214 -6.58 5.90 -17.52
N SER A 215 -5.53 5.84 -18.34
CA SER A 215 -5.55 6.32 -19.71
C SER A 215 -4.63 5.47 -20.59
N LYS A 216 -4.59 5.77 -21.89
CA LYS A 216 -3.65 5.12 -22.83
C LYS A 216 -2.18 5.29 -22.47
N SER A 217 -1.83 6.32 -21.69
CA SER A 217 -0.44 6.68 -21.37
C SER A 217 -0.10 6.58 -19.89
N SER A 218 -1.10 6.37 -19.04
CA SER A 218 -0.94 6.38 -17.59
C SER A 218 -1.80 5.26 -17.00
N PRO A 219 -1.27 4.43 -16.10
CA PRO A 219 -2.10 3.51 -15.34
C PRO A 219 -3.11 4.30 -14.48
N PRO A 220 -4.18 3.64 -14.00
CA PRO A 220 -5.09 4.27 -13.05
C PRO A 220 -4.34 4.75 -11.81
N LEU A 221 -4.81 5.86 -11.23
CA LEU A 221 -4.20 6.41 -10.03
C LEU A 221 -4.34 5.45 -8.83
N THR A 222 -5.38 4.61 -8.84
CA THR A 222 -5.59 3.55 -7.84
C THR A 222 -4.47 2.50 -7.85
N SER A 223 -3.69 2.35 -8.92
CA SER A 223 -2.45 1.55 -8.89
C SER A 223 -1.37 2.11 -7.95
N TYR A 224 -1.51 3.37 -7.53
CA TYR A 224 -0.68 4.03 -6.53
C TYR A 224 -1.43 4.24 -5.21
N ALA A 225 -2.46 3.42 -4.92
CA ALA A 225 -3.17 3.48 -3.66
C ALA A 225 -2.51 2.60 -2.59
N VAL A 226 -2.46 3.11 -1.36
CA VAL A 226 -2.18 2.33 -0.16
C VAL A 226 -3.29 2.56 0.84
N THR A 227 -3.92 1.48 1.28
CA THR A 227 -4.98 1.52 2.29
C THR A 227 -4.39 1.91 3.64
N MET A 228 -4.96 2.96 4.25
CA MET A 228 -4.63 3.40 5.60
C MET A 228 -5.53 2.74 6.64
N SER A 229 -6.83 2.71 6.34
CA SER A 229 -7.90 2.23 7.21
C SER A 229 -9.05 1.69 6.35
N ASP A 230 -10.09 1.16 6.99
CA ASP A 230 -11.31 0.70 6.31
C ASP A 230 -12.07 1.81 5.56
N VAL A 231 -11.71 3.08 5.76
CA VAL A 231 -12.42 4.23 5.15
C VAL A 231 -11.55 4.98 4.15
N TYR A 232 -10.23 4.93 4.31
CA TYR A 232 -9.31 5.79 3.58
C TYR A 232 -8.16 5.00 2.95
N SER A 233 -7.93 5.29 1.67
CA SER A 233 -6.67 4.98 0.99
C SER A 233 -5.98 6.26 0.54
N VAL A 234 -4.66 6.32 0.67
CA VAL A 234 -3.83 7.43 0.17
C VAL A 234 -3.28 7.08 -1.20
N MET A 235 -3.26 8.05 -2.11
CA MET A 235 -2.75 7.88 -3.48
C MET A 235 -1.65 8.87 -3.79
N GLY A 236 -0.55 8.37 -4.37
CA GLY A 236 0.57 9.19 -4.84
C GLY A 236 0.46 9.53 -6.31
N HIS A 237 0.53 10.82 -6.65
CA HIS A 237 0.41 11.25 -8.03
C HIS A 237 1.75 11.07 -8.78
N PRO A 238 1.82 10.30 -9.88
CA PRO A 238 3.08 9.87 -10.49
C PRO A 238 3.91 11.00 -11.12
N SER A 239 3.34 12.21 -11.30
CA SER A 239 4.08 13.38 -11.76
C SER A 239 4.66 14.26 -10.63
N LEU A 240 4.31 14.01 -9.36
CA LEU A 240 4.69 14.86 -8.22
C LEU A 240 5.88 14.27 -7.46
N ASP A 241 7.02 14.20 -8.13
CA ASP A 241 8.27 13.57 -7.66
C ASP A 241 9.37 14.56 -7.23
N ASP A 242 9.01 15.83 -7.06
CA ASP A 242 9.93 16.93 -6.76
C ASP A 242 10.31 17.04 -5.27
N ASN A 243 9.53 16.44 -4.38
CA ASN A 243 9.77 16.44 -2.94
C ASN A 243 10.27 15.06 -2.47
N PRO A 244 11.57 14.89 -2.16
CA PRO A 244 12.13 13.60 -1.75
C PRO A 244 11.57 13.06 -0.42
N ALA A 245 10.91 13.90 0.37
CA ALA A 245 10.20 13.45 1.55
C ALA A 245 8.86 12.76 1.24
N TYR A 246 8.37 12.81 -0.01
CA TYR A 246 7.04 12.33 -0.41
C TYR A 246 7.06 11.53 -1.73
N ILE A 247 8.05 10.65 -1.89
CA ILE A 247 8.23 9.81 -3.09
C ILE A 247 8.10 8.30 -2.79
N GLY A 248 7.49 7.94 -1.66
CA GLY A 248 7.29 6.55 -1.25
C GLY A 248 6.51 5.71 -2.27
N HIS A 249 5.58 6.32 -3.01
CA HIS A 249 4.77 5.67 -4.05
C HIS A 249 5.57 5.21 -5.29
N PHE A 250 6.87 5.53 -5.39
CA PHE A 250 7.76 4.98 -6.42
C PHE A 250 8.51 3.72 -5.97
N ALA A 251 8.28 3.23 -4.75
CA ALA A 251 8.83 1.95 -4.32
C ALA A 251 8.10 0.81 -5.05
N ASN A 252 8.86 -0.01 -5.77
CA ASN A 252 8.30 -1.11 -6.56
C ASN A 252 8.11 -2.37 -5.71
N ASP A 253 7.19 -3.23 -6.13
CA ASP A 253 7.14 -4.60 -5.63
C ASP A 253 8.28 -5.42 -6.24
N GLY A 254 9.21 -5.87 -5.40
CA GLY A 254 10.37 -6.64 -5.86
C GLY A 254 10.02 -8.00 -6.49
N ALA A 255 8.82 -8.53 -6.22
CA ALA A 255 8.35 -9.82 -6.72
C ALA A 255 7.12 -9.71 -7.64
N GLY A 256 6.67 -8.50 -7.98
CA GLY A 256 5.46 -8.30 -8.79
C GLY A 256 5.48 -9.02 -10.14
N HIS A 257 6.67 -9.22 -10.73
CA HIS A 257 6.83 -9.98 -11.97
C HIS A 257 6.36 -11.45 -11.87
N LEU A 258 6.41 -12.07 -10.69
CA LEU A 258 5.90 -13.43 -10.50
C LEU A 258 4.37 -13.48 -10.52
N ALA A 259 3.73 -12.40 -10.09
CA ALA A 259 2.28 -12.33 -10.03
C ALA A 259 1.63 -12.20 -11.41
N TYR A 260 2.30 -11.55 -12.36
CA TYR A 260 1.85 -11.44 -13.76
C TYR A 260 2.13 -12.66 -14.62
N GLU A 261 3.07 -13.50 -14.22
CA GLU A 261 3.46 -14.65 -15.02
C GLU A 261 2.47 -15.80 -14.84
N MET A 262 2.19 -16.51 -15.95
CA MET A 262 1.34 -17.71 -15.90
C MET A 262 1.91 -18.72 -14.88
N PRO A 263 1.06 -19.54 -14.22
CA PRO A 263 1.54 -20.53 -13.25
C PRO A 263 2.56 -21.53 -13.79
N ASP A 264 2.52 -21.81 -15.08
CA ASP A 264 3.46 -22.68 -15.77
C ASP A 264 4.69 -21.95 -16.34
N SER A 265 4.88 -20.66 -16.03
CA SER A 265 6.06 -19.93 -16.47
C SER A 265 7.33 -20.55 -15.87
N PRO A 266 8.47 -20.57 -16.61
CA PRO A 266 9.71 -21.08 -16.07
C PRO A 266 10.17 -20.39 -14.78
N ARG A 267 9.88 -19.10 -14.60
CA ARG A 267 10.29 -18.35 -13.39
C ARG A 267 9.38 -18.67 -12.20
N ASN A 268 8.07 -18.85 -12.40
CA ASN A 268 7.16 -19.30 -11.34
C ASN A 268 7.48 -20.72 -10.89
N ILE A 269 7.76 -21.63 -11.84
CA ILE A 269 8.23 -22.98 -11.53
C ILE A 269 9.56 -22.93 -10.76
N GLU A 270 10.53 -22.12 -11.22
CA GLU A 270 11.83 -21.98 -10.54
C GLU A 270 11.70 -21.42 -9.12
N ALA A 271 10.88 -20.37 -8.93
CA ALA A 271 10.58 -19.80 -7.63
C ALA A 271 9.91 -20.83 -6.71
N SER A 272 8.94 -21.58 -7.22
CA SER A 272 8.23 -22.62 -6.46
C SER A 272 9.16 -23.76 -6.03
N LEU A 273 10.07 -24.18 -6.92
CA LEU A 273 11.12 -25.16 -6.62
C LEU A 273 12.13 -24.64 -5.59
N GLU A 274 12.55 -23.37 -5.68
CA GLU A 274 13.44 -22.72 -4.71
C GLU A 274 12.81 -22.72 -3.30
N LEU A 275 11.49 -22.56 -3.23
CA LEU A 275 10.71 -22.54 -2.00
C LEU A 275 10.33 -23.94 -1.48
N GLY A 276 10.59 -24.99 -2.26
CA GLY A 276 10.30 -26.37 -1.89
C GLY A 276 8.80 -26.71 -1.90
N LEU A 277 8.01 -26.02 -2.73
CA LEU A 277 6.62 -26.37 -2.97
C LEU A 277 6.56 -27.69 -3.77
N ASP A 278 5.54 -28.51 -3.51
CA ASP A 278 5.43 -29.84 -4.12
C ASP A 278 5.00 -29.73 -5.59
N THR A 279 5.99 -29.63 -6.47
CA THR A 279 5.77 -29.52 -7.92
C THR A 279 5.38 -30.83 -8.60
N GLU A 280 5.22 -31.94 -7.86
CA GLU A 280 4.90 -33.25 -8.45
C GLU A 280 3.42 -33.38 -8.86
N SER A 281 2.54 -32.47 -8.44
CA SER A 281 1.19 -32.38 -8.99
C SER A 281 1.24 -31.81 -10.42
N SER A 282 0.61 -32.51 -11.37
CA SER A 282 0.51 -32.08 -12.78
C SER A 282 -0.36 -30.84 -13.00
N GLU A 283 -0.75 -30.16 -11.93
CA GLU A 283 -1.68 -29.04 -11.91
C GLU A 283 -1.09 -28.03 -10.92
N PHE A 284 -0.37 -27.04 -11.46
CA PHE A 284 0.10 -25.89 -10.70
C PHE A 284 -1.10 -24.95 -10.52
N GLY A 285 -1.55 -24.81 -9.28
CA GLY A 285 -2.70 -23.97 -8.97
C GLY A 285 -2.34 -22.49 -8.99
N VAL A 286 -3.37 -21.64 -9.09
CA VAL A 286 -3.24 -20.20 -8.85
C VAL A 286 -2.71 -19.94 -7.43
N GLU A 287 -3.05 -20.83 -6.50
CA GLU A 287 -2.63 -20.80 -5.10
C GLU A 287 -1.11 -20.99 -4.94
N ASP A 288 -0.48 -21.85 -5.75
CA ASP A 288 0.97 -22.07 -5.70
C ASP A 288 1.73 -20.83 -6.18
N ASN A 289 1.18 -20.15 -7.20
CA ASN A 289 1.69 -18.87 -7.69
C ASN A 289 1.60 -17.77 -6.63
N ILE A 290 0.44 -17.63 -5.99
CA ILE A 290 0.26 -16.65 -4.90
C ILE A 290 1.25 -16.95 -3.77
N ALA A 291 1.41 -18.23 -3.39
CA ALA A 291 2.36 -18.62 -2.36
C ALA A 291 3.82 -18.29 -2.78
N ALA A 292 4.20 -18.58 -4.02
CA ALA A 292 5.52 -18.28 -4.54
C ALA A 292 5.79 -16.77 -4.55
N TYR A 293 4.83 -15.97 -5.03
CA TYR A 293 4.88 -14.52 -4.99
C TYR A 293 5.08 -14.00 -3.56
N VAL A 294 4.21 -14.39 -2.61
CA VAL A 294 4.25 -13.90 -1.23
C VAL A 294 5.60 -14.20 -0.58
N LEU A 295 6.09 -15.43 -0.75
CA LEU A 295 7.38 -15.84 -0.20
C LEU A 295 8.55 -15.08 -0.83
N LYS A 296 8.53 -14.90 -2.16
CA LYS A 296 9.57 -14.14 -2.84
C LYS A 296 9.53 -12.66 -2.47
N SER A 297 8.34 -12.06 -2.36
CA SER A 297 8.17 -10.65 -2.02
C SER A 297 8.78 -10.33 -0.65
N PHE A 298 8.63 -11.23 0.33
CA PHE A 298 9.28 -11.08 1.63
C PHE A 298 10.80 -11.24 1.60
N ASP A 299 11.32 -12.10 0.71
CA ASP A 299 12.75 -12.33 0.57
C ASP A 299 13.47 -11.15 -0.13
N VAL A 300 12.79 -10.47 -1.07
CA VAL A 300 13.39 -9.36 -1.85
C VAL A 300 13.11 -7.97 -1.30
N ALA A 301 11.98 -7.77 -0.61
CA ALA A 301 11.63 -6.48 -0.03
C ALA A 301 12.69 -6.01 0.98
N ASN A 302 12.97 -4.71 0.96
CA ASN A 302 13.91 -4.07 1.86
C ASN A 302 13.32 -2.84 2.58
N ALA A 303 12.09 -2.46 2.23
CA ALA A 303 11.28 -1.50 2.92
C ALA A 303 9.83 -1.98 3.06
N MET A 304 9.04 -1.27 3.86
CA MET A 304 7.59 -1.42 3.94
C MET A 304 6.92 -0.06 4.13
N HIS A 305 5.68 0.07 3.67
CA HIS A 305 4.81 1.18 4.04
C HIS A 305 4.14 0.85 5.38
N GLN A 306 4.16 1.79 6.32
CA GLN A 306 3.43 1.65 7.58
C GLN A 306 2.95 3.02 8.10
N PRO A 307 1.84 3.06 8.85
CA PRO A 307 1.44 4.26 9.56
C PRO A 307 2.52 4.77 10.52
N VAL A 308 2.61 6.08 10.71
CA VAL A 308 3.55 6.71 11.66
C VAL A 308 3.20 6.37 13.11
N ASP A 309 1.91 6.32 13.42
CA ASP A 309 1.37 6.08 14.76
C ASP A 309 0.02 5.33 14.72
N ASP A 310 -0.53 5.05 15.89
CA ASP A 310 -1.82 4.36 16.06
C ASP A 310 -3.03 5.19 15.59
N ASP A 311 -2.85 6.51 15.46
CA ASP A 311 -3.89 7.41 14.95
C ASP A 311 -3.88 7.45 13.41
N GLU A 312 -2.91 6.79 12.76
CA GLU A 312 -2.83 6.61 11.31
C GLU A 312 -2.86 7.93 10.51
N PHE A 313 -2.25 9.00 11.03
CA PHE A 313 -2.30 10.33 10.38
C PHE A 313 -1.48 10.44 9.10
N HIS A 314 -0.41 9.64 8.96
CA HIS A 314 0.47 9.61 7.80
C HIS A 314 1.06 8.23 7.60
N MET A 315 1.44 7.94 6.36
CA MET A 315 2.14 6.73 5.95
C MET A 315 3.62 7.02 5.67
N VAL A 316 4.50 6.21 6.23
CA VAL A 316 5.95 6.28 6.01
C VAL A 316 6.47 5.02 5.36
N THR A 317 7.55 5.15 4.61
CA THR A 317 8.32 4.03 4.09
C THR A 317 9.53 3.81 4.99
N VAL A 318 9.61 2.64 5.61
CA VAL A 318 10.62 2.29 6.62
C VAL A 318 11.45 1.12 6.13
N ALA A 319 12.77 1.18 6.33
CA ALA A 319 13.68 0.10 5.99
C ALA A 319 13.46 -1.13 6.91
N ILE A 320 13.31 -2.32 6.32
CA ILE A 320 13.10 -3.57 7.07
C ILE A 320 14.39 -4.40 7.23
N ARG A 321 15.48 -3.88 6.65
CA ARG A 321 16.87 -4.34 6.78
C ARG A 321 17.79 -3.18 6.42
N ASP A 322 19.09 -3.32 6.66
CA ASP A 322 20.09 -2.38 6.12
C ASP A 322 19.98 -2.30 4.58
N ILE A 323 19.95 -1.07 4.04
CA ILE A 323 19.91 -0.76 2.60
C ILE A 323 21.20 0.00 2.24
N LYS A 324 21.83 -0.35 1.11
CA LYS A 324 23.04 0.33 0.64
C LYS A 324 22.72 1.51 -0.24
N LYS A 325 23.60 2.52 -0.21
CA LYS A 325 23.55 3.63 -1.17
C LYS A 325 23.48 3.09 -2.61
N GLY A 326 22.49 3.56 -3.35
CA GLY A 326 22.24 3.20 -4.75
C GLY A 326 21.43 1.92 -4.92
N GLU A 327 21.08 1.21 -3.84
CA GLU A 327 20.17 0.08 -3.90
C GLU A 327 18.73 0.57 -4.16
N GLU A 328 17.98 -0.16 -4.99
CA GLU A 328 16.55 0.09 -5.20
C GLU A 328 15.78 -0.28 -3.92
N ILE A 329 14.80 0.55 -3.59
CA ILE A 329 13.92 0.43 -2.43
C ILE A 329 12.68 -0.33 -2.89
N LEU A 330 12.56 -1.55 -2.39
CA LEU A 330 11.55 -2.52 -2.78
C LEU A 330 10.61 -2.79 -1.60
N VAL A 331 9.33 -2.76 -1.89
CA VAL A 331 8.25 -3.07 -0.95
C VAL A 331 7.51 -4.33 -1.43
N THR A 332 6.44 -4.68 -0.73
CA THR A 332 5.47 -5.68 -1.19
C THR A 332 4.11 -5.00 -1.30
N TYR A 333 3.40 -5.19 -2.41
CA TYR A 333 2.04 -4.67 -2.58
C TYR A 333 0.99 -5.59 -1.95
N GLY A 334 1.39 -6.81 -1.62
CA GLY A 334 0.50 -7.84 -1.09
C GLY A 334 -0.22 -8.60 -2.20
N PRO A 335 -0.74 -9.79 -1.90
CA PRO A 335 -1.40 -10.64 -2.88
C PRO A 335 -2.69 -10.01 -3.42
N ASP A 336 -3.45 -9.28 -2.60
CA ASP A 336 -4.75 -8.75 -3.02
C ASP A 336 -4.63 -7.74 -4.16
N TYR A 337 -3.57 -6.92 -4.15
CA TYR A 337 -3.25 -6.00 -5.26
C TYR A 337 -3.09 -6.76 -6.59
N TRP A 338 -2.37 -7.88 -6.57
CA TRP A 338 -2.12 -8.65 -7.78
C TRP A 338 -3.31 -9.50 -8.21
N ILE A 339 -4.12 -9.96 -7.26
CA ILE A 339 -5.33 -10.74 -7.54
C ILE A 339 -6.37 -9.84 -8.21
N SER A 340 -6.56 -8.60 -7.75
CA SER A 340 -7.51 -7.67 -8.37
C SER A 340 -7.11 -7.33 -9.81
N ASP A 341 -5.82 -7.09 -10.05
CA ASP A 341 -5.28 -6.78 -11.37
C ASP A 341 -5.40 -7.97 -12.35
N TYR A 342 -5.09 -9.19 -11.87
CA TYR A 342 -5.24 -10.40 -12.68
C TYR A 342 -6.69 -10.69 -13.08
N ALA A 343 -7.65 -10.44 -12.18
CA ALA A 343 -9.07 -10.61 -12.47
C ALA A 343 -9.55 -9.68 -13.60
N GLY A 344 -9.06 -8.43 -13.62
CA GLY A 344 -9.34 -7.47 -14.70
C GLY A 344 -8.86 -7.98 -16.06
N HIS A 345 -7.63 -8.51 -16.12
CA HIS A 345 -7.08 -9.05 -17.38
C HIS A 345 -7.81 -10.28 -17.92
N ILE A 346 -8.36 -11.13 -17.04
CA ILE A 346 -9.16 -12.29 -17.49
C ILE A 346 -10.48 -11.82 -18.09
N ALA A 347 -11.16 -10.86 -17.45
CA ALA A 347 -12.45 -10.37 -17.91
C ALA A 347 -12.35 -9.77 -19.33
N ASP A 348 -11.31 -8.98 -19.59
CA ASP A 348 -11.07 -8.38 -20.91
C ASP A 348 -10.77 -9.43 -22.01
N ALA A 349 -10.14 -10.55 -21.66
CA ALA A 349 -9.78 -11.59 -22.61
C ALA A 349 -10.98 -12.43 -23.07
N GLU A 350 -12.02 -12.56 -22.24
CA GLU A 350 -13.23 -13.32 -22.59
C GLU A 350 -14.13 -12.56 -23.58
N ASP A 351 -14.18 -11.23 -23.49
CA ASP A 351 -14.99 -10.37 -24.37
C ASP A 351 -14.50 -10.33 -25.83
N ASP A 352 -13.22 -10.66 -26.06
CA ASP A 352 -12.59 -10.69 -27.38
C ASP A 352 -12.70 -12.07 -28.09
N SER A 353 -13.31 -13.08 -27.46
CA SER A 353 -13.44 -14.46 -27.97
C SER A 353 -14.84 -14.80 -28.51
#